data_AF-A0A087TWV4-F1
#
_entry.id   AF-A0A087TWV4-F1
#
_cell.length_a   1.000
_cell.length_b   1.000
_cell.length_c   1.000
_cell.angle_alpha   90.00
_cell.angle_beta   90.00
_cell.angle_gamma   90.00
#
_symmetry.space_group_name_H-M   'P 1'
#
loop_
_entity.id
_entity.type
_entity.pdbx_description
1 polymer ?
#
loop_
_entity_poly.entity_id
_entity_poly.type
_entity_poly.pdbx_seq_one_letter_code
_entity_poly.pdbx_strand_id
1 'polypeptide(L)' 'MKDIVSQISSTIREELKHIGLDRYRIVCQVTVGEKCDQDIIMTFLCLWKHEFDHYAIATYDNAYIFSTAIVFVIYKQ' A
#
# COMPACT_ATOMS: atom_id res chain seq x y z
N MET A 1 14.61 -8.45 -5.75
CA MET A 1 13.27 -7.84 -5.84
C MET A 1 12.52 -7.90 -4.51
N LYS A 2 12.47 -9.05 -3.82
CA LYS A 2 11.85 -9.18 -2.49
C LYS A 2 12.37 -8.15 -1.46
N ASP A 3 13.68 -7.90 -1.44
CA ASP A 3 14.28 -6.96 -0.47
C ASP A 3 13.81 -5.52 -0.70
N ILE A 4 13.68 -5.10 -1.96
CA ILE A 4 13.18 -3.77 -2.34
C ILE A 4 11.73 -3.61 -1.89
N VAL A 5 10.88 -4.60 -2.14
CA VAL A 5 9.48 -4.59 -1.70
C VAL A 5 9.39 -4.50 -0.17
N SER A 6 10.22 -5.26 0.54
CA SER A 6 10.31 -5.23 2.01
C SER A 6 10.76 -3.86 2.53
N GLN A 7 11.79 -3.27 1.92
CA GLN A 7 12.30 -1.93 2.25
C GLN A 7 11.22 -0.87 2.05
N ILE A 8 10.59 -0.81 0.87
CA ILE A 8 9.50 0.15 0.60
C ILE A 8 8.38 -0.01 1.63
N SER A 9 7.96 -1.25 1.92
CA SER A 9 6.91 -1.51 2.90
C SER A 9 7.30 -1.07 4.31
N SER A 10 8.58 -1.17 4.67
CA SER A 10 9.11 -0.77 5.98
C SER A 10 9.21 0.74 6.09
N THR A 11 9.74 1.42 5.06
CA THR A 11 9.80 2.88 4.99
C THR A 11 8.41 3.49 5.10
N ILE A 12 7.43 2.99 4.32
CA ILE A 12 6.04 3.47 4.43
C ILE A 12 5.52 3.28 5.86
N ARG A 13 5.77 2.11 6.47
CA ARG A 13 5.34 1.86 7.85
C ARG A 13 6.01 2.80 8.86
N GLU A 14 7.28 3.14 8.67
CA GLU A 14 8.01 4.05 9.54
C GLU A 14 7.48 5.48 9.45
N GLU A 15 7.29 6.00 8.23
CA GLU A 15 6.68 7.32 8.02
C GLU A 15 5.30 7.42 8.67
N LEU A 16 4.47 6.38 8.53
CA LEU A 16 3.13 6.36 9.11
C LEU A 16 3.11 6.32 10.64
N LYS A 17 4.20 5.88 11.31
CA LYS A 17 4.29 5.95 12.78
C LYS A 17 4.30 7.39 13.29
N HIS A 18 4.77 8.34 12.49
CA HIS A 18 4.89 9.74 12.89
C HIS A 18 3.57 10.53 12.76
N ILE A 19 2.53 9.93 12.18
CA ILE A 19 1.26 10.60 11.85
C ILE A 19 0.24 10.53 13.02
N GLY A 20 0.55 9.83 14.11
CA GLY A 20 -0.32 9.78 15.30
C GLY A 20 -1.55 8.87 15.13
N LEU A 21 -1.41 7.79 14.38
CA LEU A 21 -2.48 6.81 14.08
C LEU A 21 -2.52 5.67 15.12
N ASP A 22 -2.32 5.95 16.40
CA ASP A 22 -2.16 4.93 17.45
C ASP A 22 -3.38 4.01 17.62
N ARG A 23 -4.58 4.58 17.46
CA ARG A 23 -5.88 3.88 17.49
C ARG A 23 -6.15 3.04 16.25
N TYR A 24 -5.26 3.07 15.26
CA TYR A 24 -5.44 2.34 14.01
C TYR A 24 -4.41 1.24 13.83
N ARG A 25 -4.83 0.14 13.22
CA ARG A 25 -3.98 -0.90 12.66
C ARG A 25 -3.71 -0.54 11.21
N ILE A 26 -2.42 -0.45 10.89
CA ILE A 26 -1.96 -0.10 9.56
C ILE A 26 -1.49 -1.36 8.85
N VAL A 27 -2.07 -1.62 7.68
CA VAL A 27 -1.66 -2.71 6.79
C VAL A 27 -1.12 -2.08 5.51
N CYS A 28 0.14 -2.38 5.18
CA CYS A 28 0.78 -1.92 3.96
C CYS A 28 1.01 -3.12 3.04
N GLN A 29 0.47 -3.05 1.82
CA GLN A 29 0.70 -3.99 0.74
C GLN A 29 1.47 -3.26 -0.36
N VAL A 30 2.63 -3.79 -0.74
CA VAL A 30 3.44 -3.27 -1.84
C VAL A 30 3.58 -4.36 -2.89
N THR A 31 3.25 -4.03 -4.14
CA THR A 31 3.37 -4.91 -5.30
C THR A 31 4.28 -4.24 -6.30
N VAL A 32 5.34 -4.94 -6.71
CA VAL A 32 6.28 -4.49 -7.75
C VAL A 32 6.44 -5.63 -8.74
N GLY A 33 6.39 -5.31 -10.03
CA GLY A 33 6.64 -6.27 -11.09
C GLY A 33 7.16 -5.62 -12.36
N GLU A 34 7.61 -6.45 -13.28
CA GLU A 34 8.07 -6.04 -14.61
C GLU A 34 6.86 -5.81 -15.52
N LYS A 35 6.96 -4.78 -16.36
CA LYS A 35 5.98 -4.41 -17.36
C LYS A 35 6.51 -4.86 -18.72
N CYS A 36 6.23 -6.10 -19.10
CA CYS A 36 6.69 -6.69 -20.36
C CYS A 36 5.80 -6.26 -21.54
N ASP A 37 5.66 -4.96 -21.78
CA ASP A 37 4.69 -4.37 -22.71
C ASP A 37 3.22 -4.78 -22.44
N GLN A 38 2.88 -4.94 -21.15
CA GLN A 38 1.54 -5.31 -20.70
C GLN A 38 0.88 -4.18 -19.93
N ASP A 39 -0.44 -4.02 -20.12
CA ASP A 39 -1.26 -3.16 -19.28
C ASP A 39 -1.67 -3.88 -18.00
N ILE A 40 -1.65 -3.15 -16.88
CA ILE A 40 -1.85 -3.72 -15.55
C ILE A 40 -2.90 -2.90 -14.82
N ILE A 41 -3.91 -3.59 -14.29
CA ILE A 41 -4.96 -3.01 -13.46
C ILE A 41 -4.93 -3.75 -12.13
N MET A 42 -4.88 -2.99 -11.03
CA MET A 42 -5.02 -3.55 -9.68
C MET A 42 -6.25 -2.97 -9.00
N THR A 43 -7.07 -3.85 -8.44
CA THR A 43 -8.27 -3.51 -7.69
C THR A 43 -8.30 -4.32 -6.39
N PHE A 44 -8.96 -3.78 -5.37
CA PHE A 44 -9.25 -4.52 -4.14
C PHE A 44 -10.68 -4.26 -3.70
N LEU A 45 -11.20 -5.17 -2.90
CA LEU A 45 -12.50 -5.07 -2.24
C LEU A 45 -12.29 -5.15 -0.74
N CYS A 46 -13.04 -4.35 0.01
CA CYS A 46 -12.93 -4.31 1.46
C CYS A 46 -14.32 -4.37 2.10
N LEU A 47 -14.40 -5.05 3.24
CA LEU A 47 -15.52 -4.99 4.16
C LEU A 47 -15.04 -4.28 5.42
N TRP A 48 -15.53 -3.06 5.64
CA TRP A 48 -15.05 -2.18 6.71
C TRP A 48 -16.08 -1.12 7.10
N LYS A 49 -15.83 -0.40 8.20
CA LYS A 49 -16.68 0.72 8.64
C LYS A 49 -16.21 2.01 7.98
N HIS A 50 -16.99 2.54 7.05
CA HIS A 50 -16.66 3.77 6.31
C HIS A 50 -16.37 4.99 7.19
N GLU A 51 -16.89 5.02 8.41
CA GLU A 51 -16.72 6.11 9.38
C GLU A 51 -15.31 6.16 9.98
N PHE A 52 -14.64 5.01 10.07
CA PHE A 52 -13.38 4.88 10.79
C PHE A 52 -12.26 4.29 9.93
N ASP A 53 -12.59 3.39 9.01
CA ASP A 53 -11.62 2.67 8.19
C ASP A 53 -11.39 3.39 6.85
N HIS A 54 -10.12 3.52 6.48
CA HIS A 54 -9.70 4.24 5.28
C HIS A 54 -8.58 3.53 4.54
N TYR A 55 -8.29 4.01 3.33
CA TYR A 55 -7.17 3.56 2.53
C TYR A 55 -6.52 4.68 1.73
N ALA A 56 -5.28 4.45 1.30
CA ALA A 56 -4.57 5.25 0.33
C ALA A 56 -3.88 4.35 -0.68
N ILE A 57 -3.83 4.78 -1.95
CA ILE A 57 -3.16 4.06 -3.04
C ILE A 57 -2.17 5.02 -3.68
N ALA A 58 -0.95 4.54 -3.93
CA ALA A 58 0.03 5.21 -4.76
C ALA A 58 0.55 4.24 -5.82
N THR A 59 0.43 4.62 -7.09
CA THR A 59 0.91 3.86 -8.24
C THR A 59 2.10 4.58 -8.88
N TYR A 60 3.06 3.80 -9.36
CA TYR A 60 4.14 4.25 -10.21
C TYR A 60 4.26 3.29 -11.39
N ASP A 61 4.37 3.83 -12.59
CA ASP A 61 4.38 3.07 -13.83
C ASP A 61 5.42 3.69 -14.78
N ASN A 62 6.25 2.85 -15.37
CA ASN A 62 7.10 3.22 -16.50
C ASN A 62 7.16 2.07 -17.52
N ALA A 63 7.92 2.24 -18.59
CA ALA A 63 8.02 1.26 -19.69
C ALA A 63 8.54 -0.13 -19.28
N TYR A 64 9.17 -0.28 -18.11
CA TYR A 64 9.83 -1.52 -17.70
C TYR A 64 9.25 -2.13 -16.43
N ILE A 65 8.69 -1.31 -15.53
CA ILE A 65 8.19 -1.76 -14.23
C ILE A 65 6.92 -1.04 -13.85
N PHE A 66 6.11 -1.73 -13.06
CA PHE A 66 5.02 -1.14 -12.30
C PHE A 66 5.26 -1.37 -10.81
N SER A 67 4.81 -0.41 -10.02
CA SER A 67 4.81 -0.48 -8.56
C SER A 67 3.51 0.09 -8.04
N THR A 68 2.91 -0.56 -7.06
CA THR A 68 1.76 -0.01 -6.36
C THR A 68 1.84 -0.32 -4.88
N ALA A 69 1.68 0.72 -4.07
CA ALA A 69 1.52 0.61 -2.64
C ALA A 69 0.08 0.94 -2.26
N ILE A 70 -0.53 0.04 -1.47
CA ILE A 70 -1.83 0.26 -0.85
C ILE A 70 -1.64 0.23 0.66
N VAL A 71 -2.12 1.27 1.32
CA VAL A 71 -2.15 1.37 2.78
C VAL A 71 -3.59 1.32 3.22
N PHE A 72 -3.91 0.39 4.11
CA PHE A 72 -5.18 0.31 4.81
C PHE A 72 -4.99 0.78 6.25
N VAL A 73 -5.90 1.65 6.69
CA VAL A 73 -5.94 2.23 8.04
C VAL A 73 -7.24 1.74 8.67
N ILE A 74 -7.13 0.76 9.57
CA ILE A 74 -8.28 0.05 10.15
C ILE A 74 -8.36 0.35 11.63
N TYR A 75 -9.50 0.84 12.11
CA TYR A 75 -9.67 1.24 13.49
C TYR A 75 -9.57 0.03 14.45
N LYS A 76 -8.69 0.12 15.45
CA LYS A 76 -8.60 -0.86 16.54
C LYS A 76 -9.69 -0.50 17.55
N GLN A 77 -10.60 -1.46 17.76
CA GLN A 77 -11.75 -1.39 18.68
C GLN A 77 -11.53 -0.48 19.89
#